data_AF-A0A939WBH9-F1
#
_entry.id   AF-A0A939WBH9-F1
#
_cell.length_a   1.000
_cell.length_b   1.000
_cell.length_c   1.000
_cell.angle_alpha   90.00
_cell.angle_beta   90.00
_cell.angle_gamma   90.00
#
_symmetry.space_group_name_H-M   'P 1'
#
loop_
_entity.id
_entity.type
_entity.pdbx_description
1 polymer ?
#
loop_
_entity_poly.entity_id
_entity_poly.type
_entity_poly.pdbx_seq_one_letter_code
_entity_poly.pdbx_strand_id
1 'polypeptide(L)'
;MRNFKRLLAIVLVILNILAMAACSKRIKKISGEEFALRLRDHSFVVNQSDTSADGLLSSYVAYPEENSKSVTVTYSEFESEDDARMCFNTTKHSFERAKHAGDYTEITIGNQKFTAKNGTDYIAIVIFAENTLIMASGTSEVQVKDAIKYLGY
;
A
#
# COMPACT_ATOMS: atom_id res chain seq x y z
N MET A 1 -23.91 46.64 11.04
CA MET A 1 -22.78 46.01 10.28
C MET A 1 -21.81 45.17 11.13
N ARG A 2 -21.84 45.20 12.47
CA ARG A 2 -20.87 44.49 13.34
C ARG A 2 -21.06 42.96 13.40
N ASN A 3 -22.27 42.47 13.16
CA ASN A 3 -22.62 41.04 13.23
C ASN A 3 -22.27 40.28 11.93
N PHE A 4 -22.23 40.95 10.77
CA PHE A 4 -21.92 40.34 9.48
C PHE A 4 -20.45 39.90 9.38
N LYS A 5 -19.53 40.70 9.95
CA LYS A 5 -18.10 40.37 10.02
C LYS A 5 -17.80 39.14 10.90
N ARG A 6 -18.62 38.91 11.96
CA ARG A 6 -18.50 37.73 12.83
C ARG A 6 -18.99 36.46 12.14
N LEU A 7 -20.08 36.55 11.38
CA LEU A 7 -20.61 35.43 10.58
C LEU A 7 -19.64 34.99 9.48
N LEU A 8 -19.01 35.95 8.80
CA LEU A 8 -18.02 35.68 7.76
C LEU A 8 -16.76 34.97 8.30
N ALA A 9 -16.31 35.35 9.49
CA ALA A 9 -15.17 34.71 10.15
C ALA A 9 -15.47 33.26 10.57
N ILE A 10 -16.68 32.97 11.05
CA ILE A 10 -17.09 31.62 11.43
C ILE A 10 -17.19 30.72 10.19
N VAL A 11 -17.73 31.21 9.08
CA VAL A 11 -17.82 30.47 7.81
C VAL A 11 -16.43 30.14 7.25
N LEU A 12 -15.48 31.08 7.32
CA LEU A 12 -14.09 30.85 6.90
C LEU A 12 -13.35 29.80 7.75
N VAL A 13 -13.60 29.75 9.06
CA VAL A 13 -13.02 28.73 9.94
C VAL A 13 -13.61 27.34 9.64
N ILE A 14 -14.92 27.24 9.41
CA ILE A 14 -15.58 25.96 9.07
C ILE A 14 -15.11 25.44 7.70
N LEU A 15 -14.91 26.31 6.71
CA LEU A 15 -14.36 25.93 5.39
C LEU A 15 -12.92 25.40 5.47
N ASN A 16 -12.08 25.93 6.36
CA ASN A 16 -10.74 25.40 6.58
C ASN A 16 -10.75 24.03 7.27
N ILE A 17 -11.68 23.79 8.20
CA ILE A 17 -11.84 22.49 8.86
C ILE A 17 -12.36 21.43 7.86
N LEU A 18 -13.30 21.80 6.99
CA LEU A 18 -13.82 20.92 5.93
C LEU A 18 -12.76 20.65 4.83
N ALA A 19 -11.91 21.63 4.50
CA ALA A 19 -10.81 21.46 3.55
C ALA A 19 -9.71 20.51 4.08
N MET A 20 -9.46 20.50 5.40
CA MET A 20 -8.52 19.54 6.01
C MET A 20 -9.09 18.13 6.12
N ALA A 21 -10.41 17.97 6.31
CA ALA A 21 -11.07 16.66 6.31
C ALA A 21 -11.18 16.04 4.90
N ALA A 22 -11.23 16.87 3.85
CA ALA A 22 -11.31 16.42 2.46
C ALA A 22 -9.97 15.94 1.85
N CYS A 23 -8.85 16.11 2.57
CA CYS A 23 -7.52 15.71 2.10
C CYS A 23 -6.97 14.43 2.74
N SER A 24 -7.81 13.65 3.44
CA SER A 24 -7.52 12.22 3.68
C SER A 24 -7.89 11.45 2.41
N LYS A 25 -7.05 11.54 1.36
CA LYS A 25 -7.23 10.80 0.11
C LYS A 25 -7.19 9.31 0.44
N ARG A 26 -8.36 8.68 0.63
CA ARG A 26 -8.46 7.24 0.87
C ARG A 26 -7.73 6.52 -0.25
N ILE A 27 -6.87 5.56 0.10
CA ILE A 27 -6.25 4.69 -0.89
C ILE A 27 -7.37 3.89 -1.55
N LYS A 28 -7.56 4.06 -2.85
CA LYS A 28 -8.61 3.39 -3.62
C LYS A 28 -8.26 1.91 -3.75
N LYS A 29 -9.18 0.99 -3.47
CA LYS A 29 -9.02 -0.43 -3.78
C LYS A 29 -8.99 -0.69 -5.30
N ILE A 30 -8.14 -1.61 -5.73
CA ILE A 30 -8.17 -2.23 -7.07
C ILE A 30 -8.58 -3.70 -6.94
N SER A 31 -9.25 -4.26 -7.95
CA SER A 31 -9.56 -5.69 -7.99
C SER A 31 -8.33 -6.52 -8.35
N GLY A 32 -8.37 -7.84 -8.11
CA GLY A 32 -7.32 -8.76 -8.56
C GLY A 32 -7.15 -8.78 -10.08
N GLU A 33 -8.24 -8.62 -10.84
CA GLU A 33 -8.20 -8.50 -12.30
C GLU A 33 -7.52 -7.20 -12.74
N GLU A 34 -7.85 -6.07 -12.10
CA GLU A 34 -7.23 -4.77 -12.38
C GLU A 34 -5.73 -4.78 -12.01
N PHE A 35 -5.38 -5.42 -10.89
CA PHE A 35 -3.99 -5.68 -10.52
C PHE A 35 -3.26 -6.47 -11.62
N ALA A 36 -3.84 -7.57 -12.08
CA ALA A 36 -3.22 -8.43 -13.08
C ALA A 36 -3.09 -7.72 -14.43
N LEU A 37 -4.12 -6.99 -14.88
CA LEU A 37 -4.11 -6.24 -16.13
C LEU A 37 -3.01 -5.18 -16.11
N ARG A 38 -2.99 -4.32 -15.07
CA ARG A 38 -2.03 -3.22 -14.97
C ARG A 38 -0.59 -3.71 -14.93
N LEU A 39 -0.28 -4.81 -14.25
CA LEU A 39 1.09 -5.31 -14.22
C LEU A 39 1.49 -6.02 -15.52
N ARG A 40 0.57 -6.75 -16.18
CA ARG A 40 0.81 -7.34 -17.51
C ARG A 40 1.10 -6.27 -18.56
N ASP A 41 0.41 -5.13 -18.51
CA ASP A 41 0.66 -3.99 -19.39
C ASP A 41 2.08 -3.40 -19.22
N HIS A 42 2.77 -3.75 -18.13
CA HIS A 42 4.13 -3.35 -17.80
C HIS A 42 5.12 -4.52 -17.75
N SER A 43 4.88 -5.57 -18.54
CA SER A 43 5.77 -6.73 -18.72
C SER A 43 6.04 -7.52 -17.43
N PHE A 44 5.02 -7.68 -16.59
CA PHE A 44 5.03 -8.66 -15.51
C PHE A 44 4.25 -9.92 -15.91
N VAL A 45 4.82 -11.07 -15.58
CA VAL A 45 4.06 -12.32 -15.49
C VAL A 45 3.26 -12.27 -14.20
N VAL A 46 1.94 -12.48 -14.29
CA VAL A 46 1.03 -12.49 -13.14
C VAL A 46 0.36 -13.86 -13.03
N ASN A 47 0.57 -14.53 -11.91
CA ASN A 47 -0.03 -15.81 -11.59
C ASN A 47 -0.98 -15.66 -10.41
N GLN A 48 -2.13 -16.32 -10.48
CA GLN A 48 -2.96 -16.53 -9.31
C GLN A 48 -2.25 -17.54 -8.40
N SER A 49 -2.19 -17.25 -7.10
CA SER A 49 -1.59 -18.11 -6.11
C SER A 49 -2.67 -18.98 -5.46
N ASP A 50 -2.45 -20.29 -5.42
CA ASP A 50 -3.33 -21.25 -4.72
C ASP A 50 -3.12 -21.24 -3.20
N THR A 51 -2.67 -20.11 -2.64
CA THR A 51 -2.46 -19.99 -1.20
C THR A 51 -3.80 -19.96 -0.48
N SER A 52 -4.03 -20.95 0.37
CA SER A 52 -5.12 -20.94 1.33
C SER A 52 -4.60 -20.43 2.67
N ALA A 53 -5.05 -19.24 3.07
CA ALA A 53 -4.93 -18.75 4.44
C ALA A 53 -6.33 -18.39 4.92
N ASP A 54 -6.59 -18.49 6.23
CA ASP A 54 -7.89 -18.14 6.79
C ASP A 54 -8.28 -16.70 6.39
N GLY A 55 -9.49 -16.56 5.84
CA GLY A 55 -10.02 -15.29 5.38
C GLY A 55 -9.41 -14.74 4.07
N LEU A 56 -8.52 -15.47 3.38
CA LEU A 56 -7.98 -15.07 2.08
C LEU A 56 -8.90 -15.54 0.94
N LEU A 57 -9.49 -14.60 0.19
CA LEU A 57 -10.36 -14.87 -0.96
C LEU A 57 -9.59 -15.12 -2.24
N SER A 58 -8.60 -14.28 -2.51
CA SER A 58 -7.78 -14.40 -3.71
C SER A 58 -6.39 -13.83 -3.47
N SER A 59 -5.40 -14.40 -4.17
CA SER A 59 -4.06 -13.85 -4.17
C SER A 59 -3.42 -13.98 -5.54
N TYR A 60 -2.67 -12.96 -5.92
CA TYR A 60 -1.89 -12.94 -7.15
C TYR A 60 -0.45 -12.59 -6.81
N VAL A 61 0.48 -13.20 -7.53
CA VAL A 61 1.91 -12.90 -7.45
C VAL A 61 2.39 -12.52 -8.83
N ALA A 62 3.09 -11.41 -8.91
CA ALA A 62 3.62 -10.85 -10.14
C ALA A 62 5.14 -10.69 -10.04
N TYR A 63 5.83 -11.01 -11.13
CA TYR A 63 7.27 -10.81 -11.30
C TYR A 63 7.57 -10.33 -12.74
N PRO A 64 8.64 -9.56 -12.97
CA PRO A 64 9.05 -9.14 -14.31
C PRO A 64 9.27 -10.34 -15.25
N GLU A 65 8.90 -10.21 -16.53
CA GLU A 65 9.12 -11.23 -17.57
C GLU A 65 10.60 -11.49 -17.83
N GLU A 66 11.43 -10.44 -17.76
CA GLU A 66 12.88 -10.61 -17.85
C GLU A 66 13.41 -11.22 -16.54
N ASN A 67 14.41 -12.11 -16.65
CA ASN A 67 15.02 -12.89 -15.56
C ASN A 67 15.58 -12.07 -14.37
N SER A 68 15.40 -10.76 -14.33
CA SER A 68 15.57 -9.94 -13.14
C SER A 68 14.40 -10.18 -12.18
N LYS A 69 14.55 -11.13 -11.26
CA LYS A 69 13.71 -11.25 -10.04
C LYS A 69 13.99 -10.10 -9.04
N SER A 70 14.18 -8.89 -9.56
CA SER A 70 14.55 -7.72 -8.78
C SER A 70 13.36 -7.12 -8.05
N VAL A 71 12.13 -7.45 -8.47
CA VAL A 71 10.88 -7.06 -7.83
C VAL A 71 9.88 -8.21 -7.86
N THR A 72 9.18 -8.40 -6.75
CA THR A 72 7.99 -9.24 -6.64
C THR A 72 6.86 -8.37 -6.11
N VAL A 73 5.67 -8.47 -6.72
CA VAL A 73 4.47 -7.81 -6.23
C VAL A 73 3.42 -8.85 -5.89
N THR A 74 2.91 -8.82 -4.66
CA THR A 74 1.86 -9.70 -4.18
C THR A 74 0.60 -8.89 -3.94
N TYR A 75 -0.52 -9.40 -4.42
CA TYR A 75 -1.87 -8.96 -4.11
C TYR A 75 -2.56 -10.01 -3.24
N SER A 76 -3.28 -9.56 -2.22
CA SER A 76 -4.08 -10.41 -1.35
C SER A 76 -5.40 -9.71 -1.05
N GLU A 77 -6.51 -10.35 -1.42
CA GLU A 77 -7.86 -9.92 -1.08
C GLU A 77 -8.45 -10.84 -0.03
N PHE A 78 -9.01 -10.24 1.02
CA PHE A 78 -9.53 -10.94 2.18
C PHE A 78 -11.06 -10.86 2.24
N GLU A 79 -11.68 -11.74 3.01
CA GLU A 79 -13.12 -11.76 3.26
C GLU A 79 -13.61 -10.47 3.92
N SER A 80 -12.80 -9.91 4.83
CA SER A 80 -13.13 -8.70 5.57
C SER A 80 -12.00 -7.67 5.61
N GLU A 81 -12.36 -6.41 5.87
CA GLU A 81 -11.37 -5.35 6.13
C GLU A 81 -10.54 -5.64 7.39
N ASP A 82 -11.14 -6.28 8.39
CA ASP A 82 -10.47 -6.60 9.66
C ASP A 82 -9.38 -7.66 9.46
N ASP A 83 -9.60 -8.67 8.63
CA ASP A 83 -8.60 -9.68 8.28
C ASP A 83 -7.41 -9.06 7.54
N ALA A 84 -7.70 -8.23 6.54
CA ALA A 84 -6.67 -7.48 5.81
C ALA A 84 -5.89 -6.54 6.74
N ARG A 85 -6.57 -5.89 7.70
CA ARG A 85 -5.93 -5.00 8.68
C ARG A 85 -5.06 -5.77 9.68
N MET A 86 -5.51 -6.94 10.11
CA MET A 86 -4.73 -7.83 10.97
C MET A 86 -3.47 -8.30 10.24
N CYS A 87 -3.58 -8.69 8.98
CA CYS A 87 -2.43 -9.04 8.15
C CYS A 87 -1.48 -7.84 7.98
N PHE A 88 -1.99 -6.64 7.70
CA PHE A 88 -1.19 -5.41 7.58
C PHE A 88 -0.37 -5.15 8.84
N ASN A 89 -1.02 -5.20 10.00
CA ASN A 89 -0.42 -4.94 11.30
C ASN A 89 0.59 -6.03 11.67
N THR A 90 0.32 -7.30 11.34
CA THR A 90 1.24 -8.41 11.57
C THR A 90 2.51 -8.27 10.74
N THR A 91 2.36 -7.93 9.46
CA THR A 91 3.49 -7.68 8.55
C THR A 91 4.30 -6.47 9.02
N LYS A 92 3.61 -5.36 9.34
CA LYS A 92 4.24 -4.17 9.93
C LYS A 92 5.05 -4.51 11.19
N HIS A 93 4.45 -5.22 12.14
CA HIS A 93 5.10 -5.59 13.38
C HIS A 93 6.30 -6.51 13.15
N SER A 94 6.22 -7.40 12.15
CA SER A 94 7.35 -8.24 11.76
C SER A 94 8.52 -7.43 11.21
N PHE A 95 8.26 -6.44 10.35
CA PHE A 95 9.31 -5.50 9.91
C PHE A 95 9.86 -4.67 11.06
N GLU A 96 9.00 -4.15 11.96
CA GLU A 96 9.45 -3.40 13.13
C GLU A 96 10.36 -4.23 14.01
N ARG A 97 10.02 -5.50 14.30
CA ARG A 97 10.92 -6.41 15.05
C ARG A 97 12.23 -6.66 14.32
N ALA A 98 12.19 -6.91 13.01
CA ALA A 98 13.39 -7.10 12.20
C ALA A 98 14.30 -5.86 12.19
N LYS A 99 13.73 -4.65 12.17
CA LYS A 99 14.47 -3.40 12.36
C LYS A 99 15.19 -3.34 13.71
N HIS A 100 14.53 -3.74 14.80
CA HIS A 100 15.17 -3.78 16.12
C HIS A 100 16.30 -4.83 16.19
N ALA A 101 16.20 -5.91 15.40
CA ALA A 101 17.25 -6.92 15.26
C ALA A 101 18.44 -6.47 14.37
N GLY A 102 18.29 -5.34 13.65
CA GLY A 102 19.32 -4.80 12.75
C GLY A 102 19.14 -5.18 11.28
N ASP A 103 18.10 -5.93 10.92
CA ASP A 103 17.83 -6.39 9.54
C ASP A 103 17.27 -5.27 8.65
N TYR A 104 16.82 -4.17 9.22
CA TYR A 104 16.28 -3.02 8.47
C TYR A 104 16.86 -1.73 9.04
N THR A 105 17.22 -0.81 8.16
CA THR A 105 17.76 0.50 8.54
C THR A 105 16.65 1.55 8.68
N GLU A 106 15.56 1.41 7.92
CA GLU A 106 14.47 2.37 7.89
C GLU A 106 13.10 1.69 7.81
N ILE A 107 12.14 2.26 8.55
CA ILE A 107 10.71 1.97 8.40
C ILE A 107 9.96 3.29 8.46
N THR A 108 9.19 3.61 7.42
CA THR A 108 8.31 4.78 7.34
C THR A 108 6.87 4.32 7.26
N ILE A 109 6.00 4.80 8.15
CA ILE A 109 4.59 4.39 8.23
C ILE A 109 3.68 5.59 8.00
N GLY A 110 2.78 5.48 7.03
CA GLY A 110 1.60 6.32 6.87
C GLY A 110 0.32 5.57 7.24
N ASN A 111 -0.83 6.24 7.13
CA ASN A 111 -2.12 5.71 7.60
C ASN A 111 -2.52 4.35 6.99
N GLN A 112 -2.10 4.08 5.75
CA GLN A 112 -2.50 2.89 4.98
C GLN A 112 -1.34 2.30 4.17
N LYS A 113 -0.11 2.74 4.44
CA LYS A 113 1.07 2.32 3.69
C LYS A 113 2.27 2.35 4.61
N PHE A 114 3.17 1.39 4.49
CA PHE A 114 4.51 1.53 5.06
C PHE A 114 5.57 1.11 4.06
N THR A 115 6.79 1.61 4.28
CA THR A 115 7.99 1.26 3.53
C THR A 115 9.04 0.79 4.50
N ALA A 116 9.63 -0.37 4.25
CA ALA A 116 10.75 -0.92 5.00
C ALA A 116 11.96 -1.04 4.08
N LYS A 117 13.14 -0.62 4.55
CA LYS A 117 14.40 -0.72 3.80
C LYS A 117 15.50 -1.36 4.63
N ASN A 118 16.21 -2.31 4.04
CA ASN A 118 17.43 -2.87 4.58
C ASN A 118 18.62 -2.32 3.78
N GLY A 119 19.27 -1.28 4.33
CA GLY A 119 20.42 -0.66 3.69
C GLY A 119 20.13 -0.27 2.24
N THR A 120 20.88 -0.85 1.31
CA THR A 120 20.71 -0.68 -0.14
C THR A 120 20.07 -1.87 -0.86
N ASP A 121 19.86 -2.99 -0.15
CA ASP A 121 19.73 -4.28 -0.81
C ASP A 121 18.30 -4.80 -0.84
N TYR A 122 17.43 -4.29 0.03
CA TYR A 122 16.03 -4.71 0.05
C TYR A 122 15.11 -3.55 0.44
N ILE A 123 14.02 -3.40 -0.33
CA ILE A 123 12.93 -2.48 -0.06
C ILE A 123 11.60 -3.21 -0.19
N ALA A 124 10.70 -2.98 0.76
CA ALA A 124 9.33 -3.42 0.72
C ALA A 124 8.39 -2.21 0.88
N ILE A 125 7.38 -2.12 0.02
CA ILE A 125 6.26 -1.19 0.14
C ILE A 125 5.00 -2.02 0.33
N VAL A 126 4.31 -1.80 1.45
CA VAL A 126 3.05 -2.48 1.76
C VAL A 126 1.94 -1.44 1.81
N ILE A 127 0.83 -1.72 1.13
CA ILE A 127 -0.34 -0.86 0.98
C ILE A 127 -1.57 -1.62 1.42
N PHE A 128 -2.38 -0.99 2.27
CA PHE A 128 -3.65 -1.46 2.76
C PHE A 128 -4.79 -0.61 2.17
N ALA A 129 -5.73 -1.25 1.49
CA ALA A 129 -6.86 -0.58 0.87
C ALA A 129 -8.13 -1.42 1.08
N GLU A 130 -8.99 -1.02 2.02
CA GLU A 130 -10.17 -1.79 2.41
C GLU A 130 -9.79 -3.23 2.79
N ASN A 131 -10.43 -4.25 2.22
CA ASN A 131 -10.11 -5.66 2.45
C ASN A 131 -8.94 -6.18 1.58
N THR A 132 -8.05 -5.32 1.11
CA THR A 132 -6.95 -5.68 0.20
C THR A 132 -5.59 -5.25 0.73
N LEU A 133 -4.59 -6.12 0.54
CA LEU A 133 -3.18 -5.82 0.73
C LEU A 133 -2.40 -5.98 -0.57
N ILE A 134 -1.51 -5.02 -0.81
CA ILE A 134 -0.54 -5.07 -1.90
C ILE A 134 0.84 -4.90 -1.29
N MET A 135 1.75 -5.81 -1.58
CA MET A 135 3.13 -5.74 -1.17
C MET A 135 4.04 -5.83 -2.39
N ALA A 136 4.79 -4.77 -2.67
CA ALA A 136 5.90 -4.82 -3.62
C ALA A 136 7.20 -4.91 -2.83
N SER A 137 8.09 -5.82 -3.21
CA SER A 137 9.41 -5.92 -2.59
C SER A 137 10.49 -6.27 -3.61
N GLY A 138 11.73 -5.88 -3.33
CA GLY A 138 12.81 -6.04 -4.29
C GLY A 138 14.11 -5.41 -3.84
N THR A 139 15.12 -5.43 -4.70
CA THR A 139 16.46 -4.87 -4.41
C THR A 139 16.68 -3.48 -5.02
N SER A 140 15.79 -3.03 -5.92
CA SER A 140 15.85 -1.70 -6.53
C SER A 140 14.69 -0.84 -6.06
N GLU A 141 14.98 0.23 -5.31
CA GLU A 141 13.97 1.19 -4.83
C GLU A 141 13.18 1.82 -5.99
N VAL A 142 13.84 2.11 -7.11
CA VAL A 142 13.20 2.65 -8.30
C VAL A 142 12.16 1.67 -8.84
N GLN A 143 12.56 0.42 -9.07
CA GLN A 143 11.67 -0.58 -9.65
C GLN A 143 10.51 -0.95 -8.71
N VAL A 144 10.74 -1.05 -7.40
CA VAL A 144 9.66 -1.29 -6.42
C VAL A 144 8.67 -0.13 -6.41
N LYS A 145 9.15 1.12 -6.46
CA LYS A 145 8.25 2.28 -6.55
C LYS A 145 7.49 2.33 -7.87
N ASP A 146 8.13 2.00 -8.99
CA ASP A 146 7.46 2.02 -10.28
C ASP A 146 6.39 0.93 -10.39
N ALA A 147 6.65 -0.27 -9.85
CA ALA A 147 5.64 -1.33 -9.76
C ALA A 147 4.38 -0.87 -8.97
N ILE A 148 4.58 -0.13 -7.87
CA ILE A 148 3.48 0.47 -7.10
C ILE A 148 2.75 1.57 -7.89
N LYS A 149 3.48 2.40 -8.66
CA LYS A 149 2.88 3.44 -9.50
C LYS A 149 2.02 2.86 -10.63
N TYR A 150 2.42 1.74 -11.24
CA TYR A 150 1.61 1.06 -12.27
C TYR A 150 0.23 0.66 -11.72
N LEU A 151 0.16 0.35 -10.43
CA LEU A 151 -1.08 0.06 -9.71
C LEU A 151 -1.86 1.32 -9.30
N GLY A 152 -1.31 2.52 -9.52
CA GLY A 152 -1.95 3.80 -9.25
C GLY A 152 -1.76 4.34 -7.83
N TYR A 153 -0.68 3.95 -7.14
CA TYR A 153 -0.35 4.34 -5.77
C TYR A 153 1.01 5.05 -5.60
#